data_AF-A0A6M7W6U9-F1
#
_entry.id   AF-A0A6M7W6U9-F1
#
_cell.length_a   1.000
_cell.length_b   1.000
_cell.length_c   1.000
_cell.angle_alpha   90.00
_cell.angle_beta   90.00
_cell.angle_gamma   90.00
#
_symmetry.space_group_name_H-M   'P 1'
#
loop_
_entity.id
_entity.type
_entity.pdbx_description
1 polymer ?
#
loop_
_entity_poly.entity_id
_entity_poly.type
_entity_poly.pdbx_seq_one_letter_code
_entity_poly.pdbx_strand_id
1 'polypeptide(L)' 'MKTAVGPDTVDVAMAVETMLGEHDFQSMAEFIELLRQRTGTERSDADLKALVLKKAAVLGVAIQ' A
#
# COMPACT_ATOMS: atom_id res chain seq x y z
N MET A 1 -14.52 0.92 -18.15
CA MET A 1 -13.34 0.92 -17.25
C MET A 1 -13.16 -0.49 -16.75
N LYS A 2 -12.02 -1.12 -17.04
CA LYS A 2 -11.79 -2.55 -16.77
C LYS A 2 -10.88 -2.67 -15.55
N THR A 3 -11.45 -2.72 -14.37
CA THR A 3 -10.74 -3.12 -13.15
C THR A 3 -10.61 -4.64 -13.17
N ALA A 4 -9.53 -5.13 -13.76
CA ALA A 4 -9.11 -6.50 -13.56
C ALA A 4 -8.48 -6.59 -12.15
N VAL A 5 -9.31 -6.79 -11.13
CA VAL A 5 -8.85 -7.16 -9.79
C VAL A 5 -8.88 -8.70 -9.75
N GLY A 6 -7.73 -9.31 -9.95
CA GLY A 6 -7.47 -10.67 -9.45
C GLY A 6 -7.48 -10.68 -7.91
N PRO A 7 -7.48 -11.85 -7.26
CA PRO A 7 -8.26 -12.16 -6.05
C PRO A 7 -7.65 -11.61 -4.74
N ASP A 8 -7.26 -10.34 -4.70
CA ASP A 8 -7.12 -9.65 -3.42
C ASP A 8 -8.55 -9.36 -2.93
N THR A 9 -9.00 -10.06 -1.90
CA THR A 9 -10.32 -9.86 -1.26
C THR A 9 -10.47 -8.46 -0.65
N VAL A 10 -9.35 -7.75 -0.47
CA VAL A 10 -9.24 -6.38 0.05
C VAL A 10 -8.58 -5.49 -1.00
N ASP A 11 -9.13 -4.30 -1.23
CA ASP A 11 -8.51 -3.31 -2.12
C ASP A 11 -7.22 -2.77 -1.48
N VAL A 12 -6.10 -3.37 -1.85
CA VAL A 12 -4.76 -3.01 -1.37
C VAL A 12 -4.45 -1.54 -1.65
N ALA A 13 -4.95 -0.95 -2.74
CA ALA A 13 -4.67 0.45 -3.05
C ALA A 13 -5.41 1.40 -2.10
N MET A 14 -6.66 1.08 -1.74
CA MET A 14 -7.37 1.82 -0.70
C MET A 14 -6.72 1.63 0.68
N ALA A 15 -6.29 0.41 1.01
CA ALA A 15 -5.60 0.15 2.27
C ALA A 15 -4.31 0.97 2.40
N VAL A 16 -3.51 1.09 1.32
CA VAL A 16 -2.33 1.95 1.26
C VAL A 16 -2.70 3.42 1.51
N GLU A 17 -3.73 3.95 0.84
CA GLU A 17 -4.16 5.34 1.03
C GLU A 17 -4.62 5.61 2.47
N THR A 18 -5.44 4.72 3.04
CA THR A 18 -5.90 4.81 4.42
C THR A 18 -4.71 4.78 5.39
N MET A 19 -3.80 3.83 5.20
CA MET A 19 -2.61 3.70 6.04
C MET A 19 -1.77 4.98 6.01
N LEU A 20 -1.48 5.52 4.83
CA LEU A 20 -0.72 6.77 4.66
C LEU A 20 -1.36 8.00 5.31
N GLY A 21 -2.68 8.00 5.50
CA GLY A 21 -3.40 9.07 6.19
C GLY A 21 -3.53 8.89 7.70
N GLU A 22 -3.44 7.65 8.20
CA GLU A 22 -3.66 7.30 9.61
C GLU A 22 -2.36 7.22 10.42
N HIS A 23 -1.22 6.95 9.78
CA HIS A 23 0.01 6.57 10.46
C HIS A 23 1.25 7.27 9.87
N ASP A 24 2.13 7.73 10.76
CA ASP A 24 3.52 8.03 10.43
C ASP A 24 4.33 6.73 10.45
N PHE A 25 4.73 6.25 9.28
CA PHE A 25 5.56 5.04 9.15
C PHE A 25 7.03 5.40 9.21
N GLN A 26 7.80 4.64 9.99
CA GLN A 26 9.24 4.89 10.13
C GLN A 26 10.06 4.30 9.00
N SER A 27 9.52 3.31 8.27
CA SER A 27 10.18 2.71 7.11
C SER A 27 9.21 2.07 6.12
N MET A 28 9.64 1.98 4.86
CA MET A 28 8.95 1.21 3.82
C MET A 28 8.73 -0.27 4.18
N ALA A 29 9.65 -0.90 4.91
CA ALA A 29 9.54 -2.32 5.29
C ALA A 29 8.39 -2.55 6.28
N GLU A 30 8.32 -1.72 7.32
CA GLU A 30 7.25 -1.73 8.31
C GLU A 30 5.87 -1.48 7.65
N PHE A 31 5.81 -0.52 6.72
CA PHE A 31 4.59 -0.25 5.96
C PHE A 31 4.10 -1.51 5.23
N ILE A 32 5.01 -2.18 4.50
CA ILE A 32 4.67 -3.36 3.70
C ILE A 32 4.23 -4.52 4.59
N GLU A 33 4.89 -4.73 5.73
CA GLU A 33 4.50 -5.77 6.67
C GLU A 33 3.08 -5.54 7.21
N LEU A 34 2.77 -4.32 7.67
CA LEU A 34 1.43 -3.96 8.13
C LEU A 34 0.38 -4.04 7.01
N LEU A 35 0.74 -3.66 5.79
CA LEU A 35 -0.15 -3.74 4.63
C LEU A 35 -0.51 -5.19 4.34
N ARG A 36 0.46 -6.11 4.40
CA ARG A 36 0.21 -7.55 4.24
C ARG A 36 -0.68 -8.09 5.35
N GLN A 37 -0.43 -7.70 6.61
CA GLN A 37 -1.27 -8.10 7.73
C GLN A 37 -2.73 -7.63 7.59
N ARG A 38 -2.96 -6.39 7.10
CA ARG A 38 -4.32 -5.85 6.88
C ARG A 38 -5.03 -6.45 5.68
N THR A 39 -4.31 -6.71 4.58
CA THR A 39 -4.93 -7.03 3.29
C THR A 39 -4.84 -8.51 2.90
N GLY A 40 -3.93 -9.27 3.51
CA GLY A 40 -3.61 -10.63 3.10
C GLY A 40 -2.96 -10.72 1.71
N THR A 41 -2.48 -9.61 1.15
CA THR A 41 -1.99 -9.58 -0.23
C THR A 41 -0.71 -10.41 -0.42
N GLU A 42 -0.68 -11.17 -1.51
CA GLU A 42 0.48 -11.97 -1.94
C GLU A 42 1.37 -11.24 -2.96
N ARG A 43 1.08 -9.96 -3.25
CA ARG A 43 1.88 -9.15 -4.19
C ARG A 43 3.35 -9.09 -3.78
N SER A 44 4.24 -8.93 -4.75
CA SER A 44 5.67 -8.83 -4.47
C SER A 44 5.99 -7.53 -3.72
N ASP A 45 7.09 -7.53 -2.95
CA ASP A 45 7.55 -6.31 -2.27
C ASP A 45 7.83 -5.17 -3.26
N ALA A 46 8.32 -5.48 -4.46
CA ALA A 46 8.57 -4.46 -5.49
C ALA A 46 7.27 -3.79 -5.96
N ASP A 47 6.21 -4.56 -6.15
CA ASP A 47 4.90 -4.04 -6.54
C ASP A 47 4.28 -3.20 -5.41
N LEU A 48 4.40 -3.67 -4.17
CA LEU A 48 3.91 -2.94 -3.00
C LEU A 48 4.68 -1.62 -2.81
N LYS A 49 6.01 -1.62 -2.94
CA LYS A 49 6.82 -0.39 -2.90
C LYS A 49 6.40 0.61 -3.96
N ALA A 50 6.23 0.15 -5.21
CA ALA A 50 5.82 1.03 -6.30
C ALA A 50 4.41 1.62 -6.07
N LEU A 51 3.48 0.81 -5.54
CA LEU A 51 2.15 1.28 -5.18
C LEU A 51 2.19 2.33 -4.06
N VAL A 52 2.92 2.05 -2.98
CA VAL A 52 3.08 2.94 -1.84
C VAL A 52 3.69 4.27 -2.26
N LEU A 53 4.81 4.26 -2.99
CA LEU A 53 5.44 5.48 -3.49
C LEU A 53 4.50 6.31 -4.37
N LYS A 54 3.75 5.65 -5.26
CA LYS A 54 2.78 6.32 -6.13
C LYS A 54 1.67 7.01 -5.32
N LYS A 55 1.14 6.34 -4.29
CA LYS A 55 0.08 6.90 -3.44
C LYS A 55 0.61 8.00 -2.51
N ALA A 56 1.79 7.80 -1.93
CA ALA A 56 2.45 8.79 -1.09
C ALA A 56 2.71 10.10 -1.86
N ALA A 57 3.18 10.02 -3.10
CA ALA A 57 3.36 11.18 -3.96
C ALA A 57 2.05 11.93 -4.27
N VAL A 58 0.93 11.20 -4.45
CA VAL A 58 -0.40 11.81 -4.65
C VAL A 58 -0.89 12.52 -3.39
N LEU A 59 -0.60 11.96 -2.21
CA LEU A 59 -1.01 12.52 -0.91
C LEU A 59 -0.02 13.56 -0.35
N GLY A 60 1.14 13.74 -0.97
CA GLY A 60 2.20 14.63 -0.45
C GLY A 60 2.90 14.09 0.80
N VAL A 61 2.82 12.78 1.05
CA VAL A 61 3.46 12.11 2.18
C VAL A 61 4.87 11.68 1.77
N ALA A 62 5.86 12.03 2.57
CA ALA A 62 7.24 11.56 2.38
C ALA A 62 7.45 10.27 3.19
N ILE A 63 7.85 9.19 2.52
CA ILE A 63 8.24 7.93 3.16
C ILE A 63 9.76 7.77 2.99
N GLN A 64 10.43 7.40 4.07
CA GLN A 64 11.87 7.12 4.12
C GLN A 64 12.17 5.66 3.75
#